data_AF-V2Y672-F1
#
_entry.id   AF-V2Y672-F1
#
_cell.length_a   1.000
_cell.length_b   1.000
_cell.length_c   1.000
_cell.angle_alpha   90.00
_cell.angle_beta   90.00
_cell.angle_gamma   90.00
#
_symmetry.space_group_name_H-M   'P 1'
#
loop_
_entity.id
_entity.type
_entity.pdbx_description
1 polymer ?
#
loop_
_entity_poly.entity_id
_entity_poly.type
_entity_poly.pdbx_seq_one_letter_code
_entity_poly.pdbx_strand_id
1 'polypeptide(L)'
;MQDYIVLLGRAGLEYHDKKGIKYFVDSELCMGDEYDEYDYAIYVDSIKRMDSDRNLNNNEKIKIAEKVLFLCKKDGMKPQLFYDK
;
A
#
# COMPACT_ATOMS: atom_id res chain seq x y z
N MET A 1 -12.14 -9.16 -12.32
CA MET A 1 -11.03 -8.18 -12.35
C MET A 1 -9.88 -8.76 -11.54
N GLN A 2 -8.62 -8.54 -11.91
CA GLN A 2 -7.47 -8.96 -11.11
C GLN A 2 -7.13 -7.86 -10.10
N ASP A 3 -6.50 -8.22 -8.98
CA ASP A 3 -5.95 -7.26 -8.01
C ASP A 3 -4.86 -6.42 -8.70
N TYR A 4 -4.86 -5.09 -8.53
CA TYR A 4 -3.82 -4.20 -9.07
C TYR A 4 -3.60 -2.97 -8.18
N ILE A 5 -2.46 -2.30 -8.40
CA ILE A 5 -2.11 -1.05 -7.73
C ILE A 5 -1.96 0.09 -8.73
N VAL A 6 -2.23 1.32 -8.30
CA VAL A 6 -1.96 2.54 -9.05
C VAL A 6 -1.07 3.45 -8.20
N LEU A 7 0.06 3.88 -8.75
CA LEU A 7 0.96 4.82 -8.09
C LEU A 7 0.41 6.23 -8.21
N LEU A 8 0.24 6.94 -7.09
CA LEU A 8 -0.25 8.33 -7.05
C LEU A 8 0.91 9.34 -6.99
N GLY A 9 2.01 9.05 -7.69
CA GLY A 9 3.22 9.87 -7.66
C GLY A 9 4.04 9.62 -6.40
N ARG A 10 4.48 10.69 -5.73
CA ARG A 10 5.38 10.60 -4.56
C ARG A 10 4.68 10.19 -3.26
N ALA A 11 3.37 10.36 -3.19
CA ALA A 11 2.59 10.13 -1.98
C ALA A 11 1.35 9.29 -2.30
N GLY A 12 1.35 8.06 -1.83
CA GLY A 12 0.21 7.15 -1.87
C GLY A 12 0.20 6.17 -3.04
N LEU A 13 -0.50 5.07 -2.78
CA LEU A 13 -0.88 4.01 -3.70
C LEU A 13 -2.39 3.80 -3.61
N GLU A 14 -3.04 3.57 -4.74
CA GLU A 14 -4.36 2.96 -4.73
C GLU A 14 -4.23 1.45 -4.88
N TYR A 15 -4.96 0.71 -4.06
CA TYR A 15 -5.14 -0.71 -4.23
C TYR A 15 -6.57 -1.02 -4.65
N HIS A 16 -6.71 -1.75 -5.75
CA HIS A 16 -7.99 -2.18 -6.31
C HIS A 16 -8.07 -3.70 -6.19
N ASP A 17 -8.99 -4.20 -5.37
CA ASP A 17 -9.18 -5.63 -5.20
C ASP A 17 -10.05 -6.23 -6.32
N LYS A 18 -10.00 -7.57 -6.46
CA LYS A 18 -10.80 -8.31 -7.44
C LYS A 18 -12.32 -8.14 -7.31
N LYS A 19 -12.81 -7.65 -6.17
CA LYS A 19 -14.23 -7.36 -5.91
C LYS A 19 -14.60 -5.92 -6.29
N GLY A 20 -13.64 -5.12 -6.77
CA GLY A 20 -13.83 -3.73 -7.15
C GLY A 20 -13.80 -2.75 -5.98
N ILE A 21 -13.31 -3.16 -4.80
CA ILE A 21 -13.15 -2.26 -3.66
C ILE A 21 -11.81 -1.54 -3.78
N LYS A 22 -11.85 -0.22 -3.57
CA LYS A 22 -10.68 0.67 -3.63
C LYS A 22 -10.21 1.07 -2.25
N TYR A 23 -8.90 1.03 -2.07
CA TYR A 23 -8.23 1.42 -0.84
C TYR A 23 -7.15 2.43 -1.17
N PHE A 24 -7.12 3.52 -0.40
CA PHE A 24 -5.98 4.41 -0.36
C PHE A 24 -4.99 3.84 0.64
N VAL A 25 -3.77 3.62 0.17
CA VAL A 25 -2.64 3.12 0.93
C VAL A 25 -1.67 4.28 1.03
N ASP A 26 -1.53 4.80 2.24
CA ASP A 26 -0.58 5.88 2.49
C ASP A 26 0.84 5.34 2.35
N SER A 27 1.61 5.99 1.49
CA SER A 27 2.96 5.54 1.17
C SER A 27 3.81 6.71 0.71
N GLU A 28 5.11 6.64 0.95
CA GLU A 28 6.07 7.65 0.51
C GLU A 28 7.10 7.01 -0.42
N LEU A 29 7.37 7.65 -1.56
CA LEU A 29 8.49 7.27 -2.42
C LEU A 29 9.79 7.71 -1.76
N CYS A 30 10.67 6.75 -1.45
CA CYS A 30 11.99 7.00 -0.91
C CYS A 30 12.95 7.18 -2.08
N MET A 31 13.27 8.43 -2.43
CA MET A 31 14.27 8.72 -3.47
C MET A 31 15.66 8.46 -2.90
N GLY A 32 16.18 7.27 -3.21
CA GLY A 32 17.44 6.78 -2.66
C GLY A 32 18.63 7.68 -2.91
N ASP A 33 19.19 8.18 -1.83
CA ASP A 33 20.65 8.10 -1.69
C ASP A 33 21.02 6.61 -1.52
N GLU A 34 22.30 6.23 -1.75
CA GLU A 34 22.81 4.84 -1.70
C GLU A 34 22.49 4.05 -0.40
N TYR A 35 21.85 4.68 0.58
CA TYR A 35 21.49 4.17 1.89
C TYR A 35 20.02 3.75 2.05
N ASP A 36 19.13 4.05 1.10
CA ASP A 36 17.73 3.64 1.23
C ASP A 36 17.54 2.18 0.80
N GLU A 37 17.24 1.31 1.77
CA GLU A 37 17.05 -0.13 1.56
C GLU A 37 15.74 -0.50 0.83
N TYR A 38 14.86 0.48 0.58
CA TYR A 38 13.51 0.30 0.03
C TYR A 38 13.07 1.49 -0.84
N ASP A 39 12.25 1.21 -1.87
CA ASP A 39 11.73 2.19 -2.82
C ASP A 39 10.52 2.96 -2.27
N TYR A 40 9.74 2.32 -1.39
CA TYR A 40 8.51 2.89 -0.81
C TYR A 40 8.33 2.53 0.66
N ALA A 41 8.02 3.51 1.50
CA ALA A 41 7.46 3.28 2.83
C ALA A 41 5.94 3.13 2.73
N ILE A 42 5.35 2.12 3.37
CA ILE A 42 3.89 1.92 3.43
C ILE A 42 3.43 1.97 4.88
N TYR A 43 2.53 2.91 5.20
CA TYR A 43 1.98 3.08 6.55
C TYR A 43 0.65 2.34 6.68
N VAL A 44 0.68 1.14 7.29
CA VAL A 44 -0.49 0.23 7.33
C VAL A 44 -1.66 0.85 8.09
N ASP A 45 -1.37 1.56 9.18
CA ASP A 45 -2.40 2.17 10.03
C ASP A 45 -3.19 3.28 9.32
N SER A 46 -2.60 3.89 8.28
CA SER A 46 -3.23 4.92 7.46
C SER A 46 -4.08 4.38 6.31
N ILE A 47 -4.13 3.06 6.11
CA ILE A 47 -4.94 2.45 5.04
C ILE A 47 -6.43 2.71 5.29
N LYS A 48 -7.11 3.24 4.26
CA LYS A 48 -8.53 3.56 4.29
C LYS A 48 -9.24 3.13 3.01
N ARG A 49 -10.54 2.86 3.12
CA ARG A 49 -11.38 2.59 1.95
C ARG A 49 -11.75 3.93 1.29
N MET A 50 -11.71 4.01 -0.04
CA MET A 50 -11.94 5.28 -0.76
C MET A 50 -13.42 5.55 -0.99
N ASP A 51 -14.21 4.52 -1.29
CA ASP A 51 -15.62 4.66 -1.68
C ASP A 51 -16.58 4.46 -0.49
N SER A 52 -16.10 4.59 0.75
CA SER A 52 -16.91 4.34 1.96
C SER A 52 -16.26 4.89 3.22
N ASP A 53 -17.08 5.44 4.12
CA ASP A 53 -16.66 5.87 5.47
C ASP A 53 -16.48 4.71 6.46
N ARG A 54 -16.52 3.46 5.99
CA ARG A 54 -16.29 2.29 6.84
C ARG A 54 -14.82 2.26 7.27
N ASN A 55 -14.60 2.38 8.57
CA ASN A 55 -13.29 2.14 9.17
C ASN A 55 -12.89 0.66 9.06
N LEU A 56 -11.64 0.43 8.64
CA LEU A 56 -11.02 -0.88 8.60
C LEU A 56 -10.42 -1.21 9.97
N ASN A 57 -10.57 -2.45 10.42
CA ASN A 57 -9.82 -2.92 11.59
C ASN A 57 -8.36 -3.27 11.21
N ASN A 58 -7.49 -3.43 12.20
CA ASN A 58 -6.05 -3.67 11.98
C ASN A 58 -5.80 -4.93 11.14
N ASN A 59 -6.56 -6.01 11.35
CA ASN A 59 -6.40 -7.24 10.57
C ASN A 59 -6.76 -7.05 9.10
N GLU A 60 -7.76 -6.22 8.80
CA GLU A 60 -8.10 -5.85 7.42
C GLU A 60 -6.99 -5.03 6.78
N LYS A 61 -6.47 -4.02 7.50
CA LYS A 61 -5.37 -3.17 7.03
C LYS A 61 -4.11 -3.98 6.73
N ILE A 62 -3.72 -4.90 7.63
CA ILE A 62 -2.57 -5.80 7.44
C ILE A 62 -2.76 -6.66 6.19
N LYS A 63 -3.93 -7.28 6.01
CA LYS A 63 -4.20 -8.09 4.80
C LYS A 63 -4.11 -7.28 3.52
N ILE A 64 -4.57 -6.04 3.53
CA ILE A 64 -4.45 -5.13 2.39
C ILE A 64 -2.97 -4.80 2.13
N ALA A 65 -2.23 -4.44 3.18
CA ALA A 65 -0.80 -4.15 3.08
C ALA A 65 0.00 -5.35 2.54
N GLU A 66 -0.29 -6.57 2.97
CA GLU A 66 0.34 -7.80 2.46
C GLU A 66 0.07 -8.01 0.96
N LYS A 67 -1.14 -7.69 0.50
CA LYS A 67 -1.51 -7.76 -0.92
C LYS A 67 -0.76 -6.72 -1.75
N VAL A 68 -0.69 -5.49 -1.25
CA VAL A 68 0.07 -4.40 -1.88
C VAL A 68 1.56 -4.77 -1.95
N LEU A 69 2.12 -5.24 -0.84
CA LEU A 69 3.51 -5.73 -0.75
C LEU A 69 3.80 -6.81 -1.80
N PHE A 70 2.90 -7.78 -1.96
CA PHE A 70 3.02 -8.82 -2.97
C PHE A 70 3.01 -8.26 -4.40
N LEU A 71 2.10 -7.34 -4.70
CA LEU A 71 1.97 -6.73 -6.03
C LEU A 71 3.20 -5.88 -6.37
N CYS A 72 3.65 -5.02 -5.46
CA CYS A 72 4.87 -4.23 -5.63
C CYS A 72 6.10 -5.12 -5.92
N LYS A 73 6.30 -6.19 -5.12
CA LYS A 73 7.42 -7.12 -5.30
C LYS A 73 7.38 -7.87 -6.63
N LYS A 74 6.18 -8.20 -7.10
CA LYS A 74 5.97 -8.84 -8.41
C LYS A 74 6.43 -7.94 -9.55
N ASP A 75 6.30 -6.62 -9.40
CA ASP A 75 6.72 -5.63 -10.38
C ASP A 75 8.15 -5.10 -10.13
N GLY A 76 8.91 -5.75 -9.26
CA GLY A 76 10.32 -5.45 -8.99
C GLY A 76 10.57 -4.30 -8.01
N MET A 77 9.52 -3.76 -7.39
CA MET A 77 9.63 -2.71 -6.36
C MET A 77 9.97 -3.33 -4.99
N LYS A 78 10.68 -2.58 -4.16
CA LYS A 78 11.06 -2.94 -2.80
C LYS A 78 10.32 -2.09 -1.77
N PRO A 79 9.03 -2.34 -1.47
CA PRO A 79 8.36 -1.59 -0.41
C PRO A 79 8.69 -2.15 0.98
N GLN A 80 8.61 -1.29 1.98
CA GLN A 80 8.74 -1.61 3.40
C GLN A 80 7.44 -1.25 4.14
N LEU A 81 6.94 -2.17 4.97
CA LEU A 81 5.74 -1.93 5.79
C LEU A 81 6.12 -1.30 7.14
N PHE A 82 5.35 -0.29 7.55
CA PHE A 82 5.43 0.38 8.85
C PHE A 82 4.07 0.32 9.52
N TYR A 83 4.05 -0.22 10.75
CA TYR A 83 2.85 -0.30 11.58
C TYR A 83 3.23 -0.46 13.03
N ASP A 84 2.40 0.07 13.92
CA ASP A 84 2.58 -0.11 15.36
C ASP A 84 2.35 -1.59 15.73
N LYS A 85 3.26 -2.15 16.52
CA LYS A 85 3.23 -3.56 16.95
C LYS A 85 2.18 -3.83 18.01
#